data_AF-Q0W2F6-F1
#
_entry.id   AF-Q0W2F6-F1
#
_cell.length_a   1.000
_cell.length_b   1.000
_cell.length_c   1.000
_cell.angle_alpha   90.00
_cell.angle_beta   90.00
_cell.angle_gamma   90.00
#
_symmetry.space_group_name_H-M   'P 1'
#
loop_
_entity.id
_entity.type
_entity.pdbx_description
1 polymer ?
#
loop_
_entity_poly.entity_id
_entity_poly.type
_entity_poly.pdbx_seq_one_letter_code
_entity_poly.pdbx_strand_id
1 'polypeptide(L)'
;MEASLAKSTVTEIDSEITWKNRFDHFLARWSWKRNEHLVEPGLYALGKPTKESPVFVTANYTLSFDALRSSLKGIDCYILVLNTYGINVWCAAGKGTFGTDELVNRIALTGLANVVSHKKLILPQLGAPGVNAFEVTKRSGFKVEYGPIRAADIPEYLRTGKATPEMRRVKFPVADRIVLIPVELVASLIPAILLTIAGFLTGGLVSALAAVTAVLAGVVLFPVLLPYLPTKDYSTKGLFLGLVLALPFAGYTYLSNSPATVWTVLWMLTFLLIMPPITAYLSLNFTGSTPYPSRTGVRKEIYRYIPVMAVMAGIGTLIQLTVAALNFLKVI
;
A
#
# COMPACT_ATOMS: atom_id res chain seq x y z
N MET A 1 3.87 -42.83 -17.67
CA MET A 1 3.29 -42.72 -16.32
C MET A 1 2.18 -41.69 -16.43
N GLU A 2 0.94 -42.17 -16.53
CA GLU A 2 -0.25 -41.37 -16.79
C GLU A 2 -0.42 -40.33 -15.69
N ALA A 3 -0.27 -39.05 -16.05
CA ALA A 3 -0.73 -37.96 -15.21
C ALA A 3 -2.25 -38.04 -15.15
N SER A 4 -2.76 -38.63 -14.07
CA SER A 4 -4.15 -38.53 -13.64
C SER A 4 -4.59 -37.07 -13.76
N LEU A 5 -5.34 -36.76 -14.81
CA LEU A 5 -6.05 -35.49 -14.99
C LEU A 5 -7.00 -35.34 -13.81
N ALA A 6 -6.55 -34.65 -12.77
CA ALA A 6 -7.39 -34.24 -11.66
C ALA A 6 -8.60 -33.53 -12.27
N LYS A 7 -9.79 -34.09 -12.03
CA LYS A 7 -11.07 -33.48 -12.39
C LYS A 7 -11.01 -32.04 -11.88
N SER A 8 -11.05 -31.06 -12.79
CA SER A 8 -11.01 -29.65 -12.39
C SER A 8 -12.23 -29.35 -11.54
N THR A 9 -12.06 -29.30 -10.22
CA THR A 9 -13.13 -28.93 -9.30
C THR A 9 -13.36 -27.44 -9.41
N VAL A 10 -14.36 -27.06 -10.20
CA VAL A 10 -14.86 -25.70 -10.22
C VAL A 10 -15.58 -25.46 -8.90
N THR A 11 -15.14 -24.45 -8.15
CA THR A 11 -15.73 -24.12 -6.84
C THR A 11 -16.85 -23.09 -7.02
N GLU A 12 -18.06 -23.41 -6.58
CA GLU A 12 -19.19 -22.47 -6.64
C GLU A 12 -19.08 -21.38 -5.56
N ILE A 13 -19.38 -20.14 -5.95
CA ILE A 13 -19.35 -18.96 -5.08
C ILE A 13 -20.52 -18.03 -5.35
N ASP A 14 -20.81 -17.15 -4.39
CA ASP A 14 -21.76 -16.04 -4.54
C ASP A 14 -21.05 -14.67 -4.68
N SER A 15 -21.85 -13.64 -4.95
CA SER A 15 -21.40 -12.24 -5.03
C SER A 15 -21.58 -11.48 -3.71
N GLU A 16 -22.12 -12.10 -2.68
CA GLU A 16 -22.49 -11.43 -1.43
C GLU A 16 -21.30 -11.26 -0.49
N ILE A 17 -21.12 -10.05 0.02
CA ILE A 17 -20.10 -9.74 1.02
C ILE A 17 -20.72 -9.87 2.41
N THR A 18 -20.48 -11.02 3.03
CA THR A 18 -20.96 -11.33 4.38
C THR A 18 -20.25 -10.50 5.45
N TRP A 19 -20.78 -10.52 6.68
CA TRP A 19 -20.12 -9.88 7.81
C TRP A 19 -18.73 -10.48 8.10
N LYS A 20 -18.56 -11.79 7.92
CA LYS A 20 -17.26 -12.47 8.02
C LYS A 20 -16.25 -11.91 7.02
N ASN A 21 -16.65 -11.68 5.77
CA ASN A 21 -15.80 -11.05 4.76
C ASN A 21 -15.40 -9.64 5.17
N ARG A 22 -16.35 -8.82 5.66
CA ARG A 22 -16.05 -7.45 6.12
C ARG A 22 -15.09 -7.43 7.30
N PHE A 23 -15.24 -8.37 8.23
CA PHE A 23 -14.33 -8.52 9.36
C PHE A 23 -12.93 -8.95 8.91
N ASP A 24 -12.83 -9.90 7.97
CA ASP A 24 -11.56 -10.26 7.34
C ASP A 24 -10.89 -9.04 6.67
N HIS A 25 -11.65 -8.24 5.91
CA HIS A 25 -11.13 -7.03 5.27
C HIS A 25 -10.62 -6.00 6.28
N PHE A 26 -11.32 -5.88 7.41
CA PHE A 26 -10.89 -5.04 8.51
C PHE A 26 -9.55 -5.53 9.07
N LEU A 27 -9.44 -6.82 9.43
CA LEU A 27 -8.21 -7.41 9.97
C LEU A 27 -7.02 -7.25 9.01
N ALA A 28 -7.25 -7.45 7.71
CA ALA A 28 -6.22 -7.28 6.69
C ALA A 28 -5.66 -5.86 6.62
N ARG A 29 -6.53 -4.85 6.79
CA ARG A 29 -6.13 -3.43 6.83
C ARG A 29 -5.34 -3.11 8.10
N TRP A 30 -5.62 -3.80 9.21
CA TRP A 30 -4.89 -3.68 10.47
C TRP A 30 -3.67 -4.62 10.55
N SER A 31 -3.23 -5.20 9.42
CA SER A 31 -2.06 -6.06 9.36
C SER A 31 -2.10 -7.28 10.29
N TRP A 32 -3.28 -7.63 10.80
CA TRP A 32 -3.48 -8.79 11.67
C TRP A 32 -3.34 -10.05 10.83
N LYS A 33 -2.42 -10.96 11.16
CA LYS A 33 -2.20 -12.20 10.38
C LYS A 33 -2.13 -11.96 8.87
N ARG A 34 -1.35 -10.95 8.47
CA ARG A 34 -1.32 -10.41 7.10
C ARG A 34 -1.18 -11.44 5.97
N ASN A 35 -0.50 -12.56 6.23
CA ASN A 35 -0.27 -13.62 5.25
C ASN A 35 -1.41 -14.65 5.15
N GLU A 36 -2.45 -14.54 5.98
CA GLU A 36 -3.56 -15.51 6.05
C GLU A 36 -4.83 -15.04 5.31
N HIS A 37 -4.85 -13.80 4.79
CA HIS A 37 -5.98 -13.24 4.03
C HIS A 37 -6.00 -13.74 2.58
N LEU A 38 -6.26 -15.04 2.44
CA LEU A 38 -6.08 -15.79 1.21
C LEU A 38 -7.39 -16.45 0.77
N VAL A 39 -7.52 -16.62 -0.53
CA VAL A 39 -8.46 -17.56 -1.18
C VAL A 39 -7.63 -18.66 -1.83
N GLU A 40 -8.16 -19.87 -1.93
CA GLU A 40 -7.45 -20.96 -2.59
C GLU A 40 -7.28 -20.65 -4.09
N PRO A 41 -6.06 -20.72 -4.66
CA PRO A 41 -5.86 -20.52 -6.09
C PRO A 41 -6.57 -21.60 -6.92
N GLY A 42 -7.39 -21.20 -7.89
CA GLY A 42 -8.23 -22.16 -8.61
C GLY A 42 -9.24 -21.50 -9.54
N LEU A 43 -10.20 -22.28 -10.00
CA LEU A 43 -11.28 -21.83 -10.87
C LEU A 43 -12.60 -21.84 -10.11
N TYR A 44 -13.26 -20.70 -10.11
CA TYR A 44 -14.51 -20.48 -9.39
C TYR A 44 -15.64 -20.17 -10.37
N ALA A 45 -16.85 -20.67 -10.09
CA ALA A 45 -18.07 -20.34 -10.81
C ALA A 45 -18.92 -19.39 -9.98
N LEU A 46 -19.27 -18.24 -10.56
CA LEU A 46 -20.22 -17.29 -9.99
C LEU A 46 -21.53 -17.37 -10.79
N GLY A 47 -22.64 -17.62 -10.08
CA GLY A 47 -23.95 -17.82 -10.71
C GLY A 47 -24.05 -19.19 -11.41
N LYS A 48 -24.57 -19.21 -12.63
CA LYS A 48 -24.75 -20.42 -13.45
C LYS A 48 -24.01 -20.28 -14.80
N PRO A 49 -22.66 -20.21 -14.79
CA PRO A 49 -21.91 -19.97 -16.02
C PRO A 49 -22.04 -21.10 -17.03
N THR A 50 -22.14 -20.75 -18.31
CA THR A 50 -22.10 -21.70 -19.44
C THR A 50 -20.69 -21.75 -20.04
N LYS A 51 -20.49 -22.52 -21.11
CA LYS A 51 -19.19 -22.57 -21.80
C LYS A 51 -18.81 -21.25 -22.48
N GLU A 52 -19.79 -20.37 -22.69
CA GLU A 52 -19.67 -19.07 -23.34
C GLU A 52 -19.49 -17.93 -22.34
N SER A 53 -19.66 -18.20 -21.04
CA SER A 53 -19.54 -17.21 -19.97
C SER A 53 -18.12 -16.64 -19.87
N PRO A 54 -17.98 -15.33 -19.57
CA PRO A 54 -16.68 -14.68 -19.50
C PRO A 54 -15.82 -15.25 -18.36
N VAL A 55 -14.50 -15.21 -18.57
CA VAL A 55 -13.50 -15.60 -17.58
C VAL A 55 -12.74 -14.37 -17.09
N PHE A 56 -12.87 -14.05 -15.81
CA PHE A 56 -12.10 -13.00 -15.14
C PHE A 56 -10.91 -13.59 -14.42
N VAL A 57 -9.81 -12.84 -14.33
CA VAL A 57 -8.60 -13.25 -13.62
C VAL A 57 -8.35 -12.32 -12.43
N THR A 58 -8.02 -12.86 -11.26
CA THR A 58 -7.69 -12.06 -10.08
C THR A 58 -6.59 -12.69 -9.23
N ALA A 59 -6.11 -11.92 -8.26
CA ALA A 59 -5.16 -12.34 -7.24
C ALA A 59 -5.88 -13.11 -6.11
N ASN A 60 -5.18 -14.00 -5.42
CA ASN A 60 -5.74 -14.75 -4.30
C ASN A 60 -5.78 -14.00 -2.95
N TYR A 61 -5.60 -12.68 -2.97
CA TYR A 61 -5.84 -11.83 -1.81
C TYR A 61 -7.34 -11.61 -1.60
N THR A 62 -7.87 -11.86 -0.40
CA THR A 62 -9.33 -11.82 -0.13
C THR A 62 -9.99 -10.53 -0.58
N LEU A 63 -9.37 -9.36 -0.34
CA LEU A 63 -9.95 -8.08 -0.79
C LEU A 63 -9.97 -7.94 -2.32
N SER A 64 -8.99 -8.49 -3.04
CA SER A 64 -8.99 -8.46 -4.52
C SER A 64 -10.04 -9.39 -5.10
N PHE A 65 -10.19 -10.58 -4.51
CA PHE A 65 -11.20 -11.55 -4.89
C PHE A 65 -12.62 -11.04 -4.58
N ASP A 66 -12.85 -10.56 -3.36
CA ASP A 66 -14.15 -10.06 -2.92
C ASP A 66 -14.56 -8.80 -3.68
N ALA A 67 -13.63 -7.89 -3.98
CA ALA A 67 -13.93 -6.72 -4.82
C ALA A 67 -14.38 -7.14 -6.24
N LEU A 68 -13.78 -8.19 -6.82
CA LEU A 68 -14.17 -8.69 -8.13
C LEU A 68 -15.55 -9.37 -8.09
N ARG A 69 -15.74 -10.39 -7.26
CA ARG A 69 -16.99 -11.18 -7.25
C ARG A 69 -18.20 -10.33 -6.87
N SER A 70 -18.05 -9.37 -5.95
CA SER A 70 -19.16 -8.49 -5.57
C SER A 70 -19.55 -7.48 -6.66
N SER A 71 -18.61 -7.09 -7.50
CA SER A 71 -18.89 -6.23 -8.66
C SER A 71 -19.54 -6.99 -9.83
N LEU A 72 -19.57 -8.31 -9.77
CA LEU A 72 -20.13 -9.21 -10.78
C LEU A 72 -21.52 -9.74 -10.41
N LYS A 73 -22.21 -9.09 -9.46
CA LYS A 73 -23.57 -9.49 -9.06
C LYS A 73 -24.51 -9.52 -10.28
N GLY A 74 -25.15 -10.67 -10.50
CA GLY A 74 -26.05 -10.90 -11.62
C GLY A 74 -25.36 -11.26 -12.94
N ILE A 75 -24.05 -11.51 -12.93
CA ILE A 75 -23.28 -11.93 -14.12
C ILE A 75 -22.79 -13.37 -13.90
N ASP A 76 -23.24 -14.28 -14.76
CA ASP A 76 -22.79 -15.67 -14.78
C ASP A 76 -21.39 -15.76 -15.41
N CYS A 77 -20.38 -16.08 -14.62
CA CYS A 77 -18.99 -16.04 -15.06
C CYS A 77 -18.07 -17.01 -14.31
N TYR A 78 -16.88 -17.20 -14.86
CA TYR A 78 -15.78 -17.88 -14.19
C TYR A 78 -14.76 -16.87 -13.65
N ILE A 79 -14.20 -17.17 -12.49
CA ILE A 79 -13.10 -16.40 -11.88
C ILE A 79 -11.89 -17.33 -11.71
N LEU A 80 -10.84 -17.06 -12.47
CA LEU A 80 -9.54 -17.72 -12.35
C LEU A 80 -8.69 -16.96 -11.32
N VAL A 81 -8.46 -17.58 -10.17
CA VAL A 81 -7.69 -17.01 -9.06
C VAL A 81 -6.25 -17.50 -9.13
N LEU A 82 -5.32 -16.56 -9.33
CA LEU A 82 -3.88 -16.83 -9.39
C LEU A 82 -3.27 -16.88 -7.99
N ASN A 83 -2.24 -17.72 -7.80
CA ASN A 83 -1.49 -17.72 -6.55
C ASN A 83 -0.56 -16.50 -6.46
N THR A 84 -0.99 -15.49 -5.71
CA THR A 84 -0.20 -14.27 -5.46
C THR A 84 0.27 -14.17 -4.03
N TYR A 85 0.17 -15.25 -3.24
CA TYR A 85 0.56 -15.31 -1.83
C TYR A 85 -0.09 -14.21 -0.98
N GLY A 86 -1.37 -13.90 -1.24
CA GLY A 86 -2.11 -12.89 -0.48
C GLY A 86 -1.73 -11.45 -0.80
N ILE A 87 -1.08 -11.23 -1.94
CA ILE A 87 -0.73 -9.91 -2.43
C ILE A 87 -1.76 -9.48 -3.46
N ASN A 88 -2.26 -8.24 -3.36
CA ASN A 88 -3.19 -7.66 -4.33
C ASN A 88 -2.62 -7.67 -5.77
N VAL A 89 -3.50 -7.54 -6.77
CA VAL A 89 -3.15 -7.56 -8.20
C VAL A 89 -1.97 -6.67 -8.55
N TRP A 90 -2.01 -5.39 -8.15
CA TRP A 90 -1.04 -4.40 -8.61
C TRP A 90 0.36 -4.64 -8.03
N CYS A 91 0.42 -4.87 -6.71
CA CYS A 91 1.67 -5.20 -6.03
C CYS A 91 2.23 -6.55 -6.49
N ALA A 92 1.36 -7.54 -6.71
CA ALA A 92 1.75 -8.87 -7.18
C ALA A 92 2.28 -8.83 -8.62
N ALA A 93 1.70 -8.00 -9.49
CA ALA A 93 2.18 -7.79 -10.85
C ALA A 93 3.57 -7.15 -10.86
N GLY A 94 3.78 -6.13 -10.02
CA GLY A 94 5.10 -5.50 -9.85
C GLY A 94 6.17 -6.44 -9.28
N LYS A 95 5.76 -7.45 -8.50
CA LYS A 95 6.64 -8.51 -7.95
C LYS A 95 6.80 -9.73 -8.87
N GLY A 96 5.94 -9.87 -9.89
CA GLY A 96 5.93 -11.00 -10.81
C GLY A 96 5.09 -12.22 -10.38
N THR A 97 4.46 -12.21 -9.20
CA THR A 97 3.61 -13.33 -8.75
C THR A 97 2.23 -13.32 -9.41
N PHE A 98 1.70 -12.14 -9.74
CA PHE A 98 0.63 -12.02 -10.73
C PHE A 98 1.30 -11.86 -12.11
N GLY A 99 1.77 -12.98 -12.66
CA GLY A 99 2.64 -12.98 -13.83
C GLY A 99 2.25 -13.99 -14.90
N THR A 100 2.89 -13.88 -16.07
CA THR A 100 2.67 -14.79 -17.21
C THR A 100 2.79 -16.26 -16.84
N ASP A 101 3.83 -16.63 -16.08
CA ASP A 101 4.07 -18.04 -15.72
C ASP A 101 2.97 -18.60 -14.84
N GLU A 102 2.60 -17.90 -13.77
CA GLU A 102 1.52 -18.33 -12.90
C GLU A 102 0.18 -18.37 -13.64
N LEU A 103 -0.11 -17.41 -14.52
CA LEU A 103 -1.35 -17.42 -15.31
C LEU A 103 -1.41 -18.65 -16.23
N VAL A 104 -0.35 -18.92 -17.01
CA VAL A 104 -0.30 -20.09 -17.90
C VAL A 104 -0.40 -21.39 -17.11
N ASN A 105 0.32 -21.49 -16.00
CA ASN A 105 0.28 -22.63 -15.10
C ASN A 105 -1.15 -22.84 -14.56
N ARG A 106 -1.81 -21.78 -14.08
CA ARG A 106 -3.15 -21.86 -13.53
C ARG A 106 -4.19 -22.28 -14.57
N ILE A 107 -4.11 -21.76 -15.80
CA ILE A 107 -4.96 -22.19 -16.92
C ILE A 107 -4.86 -23.71 -17.15
N ALA A 108 -3.65 -24.26 -17.12
CA ALA A 108 -3.39 -25.68 -17.33
C ALA A 108 -3.91 -26.52 -16.15
N LEU A 109 -3.56 -26.14 -14.92
CA LEU A 109 -3.95 -26.87 -13.70
C LEU A 109 -5.47 -26.92 -13.50
N THR A 110 -6.19 -25.84 -13.86
CA THR A 110 -7.65 -25.82 -13.73
C THR A 110 -8.36 -26.43 -14.93
N GLY A 111 -7.64 -26.89 -15.96
CA GLY A 111 -8.25 -27.44 -17.18
C GLY A 111 -9.20 -26.46 -17.88
N LEU A 112 -8.96 -25.14 -17.78
CA LEU A 112 -9.91 -24.10 -18.22
C LEU A 112 -10.33 -24.27 -19.69
N ALA A 113 -9.43 -24.81 -20.52
CA ALA A 113 -9.68 -25.11 -21.92
C ALA A 113 -10.86 -26.09 -22.16
N ASN A 114 -11.21 -26.91 -21.17
CA ASN A 114 -12.33 -27.86 -21.24
C ASN A 114 -13.61 -27.28 -20.63
N VAL A 115 -13.50 -26.17 -19.90
CA VAL A 115 -14.61 -25.52 -19.17
C VAL A 115 -15.31 -24.49 -20.06
N VAL A 116 -14.56 -23.72 -20.85
CA VAL A 116 -15.10 -22.70 -21.77
C VAL A 116 -14.85 -23.05 -23.24
N SER A 117 -15.77 -22.67 -24.12
CA SER A 117 -15.70 -22.87 -25.57
C SER A 117 -14.85 -21.81 -26.28
N HIS A 118 -14.53 -20.71 -25.60
CA HIS A 118 -13.72 -19.61 -26.12
C HIS A 118 -12.31 -19.55 -25.50
N LYS A 119 -11.46 -18.68 -26.06
CA LYS A 119 -10.06 -18.49 -25.63
C LYS A 119 -9.77 -17.04 -25.24
N LYS A 120 -10.57 -16.48 -24.33
CA LYS A 120 -10.49 -15.07 -23.90
C LYS A 120 -10.48 -14.97 -22.38
N LEU A 121 -9.57 -14.17 -21.84
CA LEU A 121 -9.42 -13.88 -20.41
C LEU A 121 -9.51 -12.37 -20.19
N ILE A 122 -10.28 -11.94 -19.20
CA ILE A 122 -10.38 -10.53 -18.81
C ILE A 122 -9.52 -10.33 -17.56
N LEU A 123 -8.42 -9.59 -17.72
CA LEU A 123 -7.49 -9.26 -16.64
C LEU A 123 -7.73 -7.82 -16.16
N PRO A 124 -7.48 -7.54 -14.86
CA PRO A 124 -7.43 -6.17 -14.36
C PRO A 124 -6.29 -5.39 -15.02
N GLN A 125 -6.53 -4.13 -15.37
CA GLN A 125 -5.55 -3.28 -16.06
C GLN A 125 -4.22 -3.14 -15.29
N LEU A 126 -4.26 -3.09 -13.96
CA LEU A 126 -3.07 -2.98 -13.11
C LEU A 126 -2.24 -4.27 -13.04
N GLY A 127 -2.72 -5.38 -13.61
CA GLY A 127 -1.95 -6.61 -13.80
C GLY A 127 -0.99 -6.57 -14.99
N ALA A 128 -1.16 -5.61 -15.91
CA ALA A 128 -0.39 -5.53 -17.15
C ALA A 128 1.14 -5.51 -16.98
N PRO A 129 1.74 -4.86 -15.95
CA PRO A 129 3.18 -4.89 -15.75
C PRO A 129 3.77 -6.29 -15.49
N GLY A 130 2.97 -7.24 -14.99
CA GLY A 130 3.42 -8.60 -14.70
C GLY A 130 3.09 -9.62 -15.79
N VAL A 131 2.14 -9.31 -16.68
CA VAL A 131 1.60 -10.26 -17.66
C VAL A 131 1.92 -9.83 -19.10
N ASN A 132 2.77 -10.60 -19.77
CA ASN A 132 2.96 -10.52 -21.20
C ASN A 132 1.84 -11.28 -21.93
N ALA A 133 0.88 -10.54 -22.50
CA ALA A 133 -0.29 -11.08 -23.19
C ALA A 133 0.05 -11.95 -24.41
N PHE A 134 1.11 -11.61 -25.16
CA PHE A 134 1.54 -12.38 -26.32
C PHE A 134 2.08 -13.74 -25.91
N GLU A 135 2.87 -13.78 -24.85
CA GLU A 135 3.45 -15.03 -24.33
C GLU A 135 2.37 -15.93 -23.71
N VAL A 136 1.38 -15.36 -23.03
CA VAL A 136 0.19 -16.12 -22.55
C VAL A 136 -0.54 -16.74 -23.73
N THR A 137 -0.79 -15.96 -24.80
CA THR A 137 -1.48 -16.46 -26.00
C THR A 137 -0.69 -17.57 -26.67
N LYS A 138 0.63 -17.40 -26.82
CA LYS A 138 1.52 -18.40 -27.42
C LYS A 138 1.54 -19.72 -26.64
N ARG A 139 1.58 -19.67 -25.31
CA ARG A 139 1.72 -20.87 -24.45
C ARG A 139 0.40 -21.56 -24.12
N SER A 140 -0.70 -20.81 -24.03
CA SER A 140 -2.00 -21.34 -23.57
C SER A 140 -3.11 -21.30 -24.62
N GLY A 141 -2.91 -20.56 -25.72
CA GLY A 141 -3.95 -20.26 -26.71
C GLY A 141 -4.96 -19.20 -26.25
N PHE A 142 -4.97 -18.80 -24.97
CA PHE A 142 -5.89 -17.79 -24.45
C PHE A 142 -5.39 -16.38 -24.72
N LYS A 143 -6.26 -15.56 -25.33
CA LYS A 143 -6.04 -14.12 -25.53
C LYS A 143 -6.38 -13.36 -24.25
N VAL A 144 -5.45 -12.50 -23.84
CA VAL A 144 -5.64 -11.59 -22.70
C VAL A 144 -6.27 -10.29 -23.18
N GLU A 145 -7.36 -9.89 -22.55
CA GLU A 145 -7.92 -8.55 -22.64
C GLU A 145 -7.83 -7.84 -21.30
N TYR A 146 -7.35 -6.59 -21.31
CA TYR A 146 -7.31 -5.78 -20.11
C TYR A 146 -8.64 -5.03 -19.94
N GLY A 147 -9.38 -5.41 -18.90
CA GLY A 147 -10.58 -4.73 -18.43
C GLY A 147 -10.27 -3.46 -17.64
N PRO A 148 -11.25 -2.90 -16.92
CA PRO A 148 -11.07 -1.66 -16.16
C PRO A 148 -10.13 -1.82 -14.96
N ILE A 149 -9.68 -0.69 -14.39
CA ILE A 149 -8.93 -0.65 -13.12
C ILE A 149 -9.83 -1.02 -11.94
N ARG A 150 -11.05 -0.48 -11.89
CA ARG A 150 -12.00 -0.72 -10.81
C ARG A 150 -12.95 -1.84 -11.20
N ALA A 151 -13.12 -2.81 -10.31
CA ALA A 151 -14.07 -3.90 -10.52
C ALA A 151 -15.51 -3.39 -10.72
N ALA A 152 -15.88 -2.28 -10.07
CA ALA A 152 -17.20 -1.65 -10.20
C ALA A 152 -17.52 -1.18 -11.64
N ASP A 153 -16.51 -0.96 -12.48
CA ASP A 153 -16.70 -0.54 -13.87
C ASP A 153 -16.92 -1.73 -14.82
N ILE A 154 -16.79 -2.98 -14.34
CA ILE A 154 -16.89 -4.19 -15.17
C ILE A 154 -18.25 -4.34 -15.87
N PRO A 155 -19.41 -4.12 -15.21
CA PRO A 155 -20.70 -4.24 -15.89
C PRO A 155 -20.83 -3.34 -17.11
N GLU A 156 -20.37 -2.08 -16.99
CA GLU A 156 -20.38 -1.13 -18.09
C GLU A 156 -19.35 -1.48 -19.18
N TYR A 157 -18.17 -1.98 -18.78
CA TYR A 157 -17.18 -2.51 -19.71
C TYR A 157 -17.72 -3.68 -20.54
N LEU A 158 -18.47 -4.61 -19.93
CA LEU A 158 -19.09 -5.72 -20.65
C LEU A 158 -20.18 -5.23 -21.62
N ARG A 159 -20.98 -4.24 -21.22
CA ARG A 159 -22.03 -3.66 -22.05
C ARG A 159 -21.49 -2.97 -23.30
N THR A 160 -20.36 -2.27 -23.17
CA THR A 160 -19.76 -1.46 -24.24
C THR A 160 -18.68 -2.20 -25.02
N GLY A 161 -18.15 -3.30 -24.47
CA GLY A 161 -17.07 -4.10 -25.04
C GLY A 161 -15.71 -3.40 -25.05
N LYS A 162 -15.58 -2.20 -24.47
CA LYS A 162 -14.34 -1.41 -24.48
C LYS A 162 -14.19 -0.64 -23.16
N ALA A 163 -13.01 -0.73 -22.54
CA ALA A 163 -12.71 0.13 -21.40
C ALA A 163 -12.57 1.58 -21.88
N THR A 164 -13.17 2.53 -21.18
CA THR A 164 -13.05 3.97 -21.50
C THR A 164 -11.72 4.54 -20.97
N PRO A 165 -11.29 5.73 -21.39
CA PRO A 165 -10.12 6.40 -20.80
C PRO A 165 -10.23 6.58 -19.27
N GLU A 166 -11.44 6.83 -18.75
CA GLU A 166 -11.71 7.04 -17.33
C GLU A 166 -11.51 5.75 -16.53
N MET A 167 -11.96 4.62 -17.06
CA MET A 167 -11.78 3.28 -16.48
C MET A 167 -10.30 2.86 -16.38
N ARG A 168 -9.42 3.53 -17.14
CA ARG A 168 -7.96 3.30 -17.17
C ARG A 168 -7.18 4.27 -16.27
N ARG A 169 -7.83 5.15 -15.50
CA ARG A 169 -7.15 6.12 -14.64
C ARG A 169 -7.39 5.83 -13.15
N VAL A 170 -6.32 5.84 -12.36
CA VAL A 170 -6.40 5.80 -10.90
C VAL A 170 -6.67 7.22 -10.38
N LYS A 171 -7.87 7.45 -9.83
CA LYS A 171 -8.26 8.78 -9.28
C LYS A 171 -7.62 9.12 -7.93
N PHE A 172 -7.32 8.10 -7.11
CA PHE A 172 -6.68 8.20 -5.79
C PHE A 172 -7.21 9.35 -4.89
N PRO A 173 -8.53 9.42 -4.63
CA PRO A 173 -9.13 10.38 -3.71
C PRO A 173 -8.69 10.15 -2.25
N VAL A 174 -9.05 11.08 -1.36
CA VAL A 174 -8.74 11.00 0.07
C VAL A 174 -9.20 9.68 0.71
N ALA A 175 -10.35 9.14 0.29
CA ALA A 175 -10.85 7.85 0.78
C ALA A 175 -9.86 6.69 0.52
N ASP A 176 -9.24 6.64 -0.65
CA ASP A 176 -8.24 5.60 -0.97
C ASP A 176 -6.97 5.77 -0.13
N ARG A 177 -6.63 7.01 0.24
CA ARG A 177 -5.43 7.33 1.02
C ARG A 177 -5.58 6.94 2.48
N ILE A 178 -6.74 7.24 3.07
CA ILE A 178 -7.02 6.93 4.48
C ILE A 178 -7.07 5.42 4.72
N VAL A 179 -7.43 4.62 3.72
CA VAL A 179 -7.41 3.14 3.80
C VAL A 179 -6.00 2.59 4.09
N LEU A 180 -4.94 3.34 3.78
CA LEU A 180 -3.55 2.95 4.05
C LEU A 180 -3.12 3.19 5.50
N ILE A 181 -3.78 4.09 6.22
CA ILE A 181 -3.37 4.53 7.55
C ILE A 181 -3.28 3.38 8.57
N PRO A 182 -4.26 2.44 8.67
CA PRO A 182 -4.22 1.41 9.70
C PRO A 182 -3.00 0.48 9.62
N VAL A 183 -2.61 0.04 8.41
CA VAL A 183 -1.43 -0.82 8.24
C VAL A 183 -0.15 -0.07 8.60
N GLU A 184 -0.04 1.20 8.20
CA GLU A 184 1.12 2.04 8.50
C GLU A 184 1.23 2.36 10.00
N LEU A 185 0.10 2.53 10.71
CA LEU A 185 0.07 2.68 12.16
C LEU A 185 0.62 1.44 12.85
N VAL A 186 0.18 0.25 12.44
CA VAL A 186 0.65 -1.01 13.02
C VAL A 186 2.13 -1.23 12.73
N ALA A 187 2.58 -0.97 11.49
CA ALA A 187 3.99 -1.08 11.12
C ALA A 187 4.89 -0.09 11.88
N SER A 188 4.37 1.10 12.19
CA SER A 188 5.12 2.16 12.87
C SER A 188 5.01 2.12 14.39
N LEU A 189 4.20 1.23 14.97
CA LEU A 189 3.87 1.25 16.40
C LEU A 189 5.10 1.04 17.28
N ILE A 190 5.92 0.03 17.01
CA ILE A 190 7.13 -0.26 17.81
C ILE A 190 8.14 0.90 17.70
N PRO A 191 8.54 1.37 16.50
CA PRO A 191 9.38 2.56 16.38
C PRO A 191 8.81 3.79 17.10
N ALA A 192 7.50 4.03 17.02
CA ALA A 192 6.85 5.16 17.68
C ALA A 192 6.96 5.09 19.20
N ILE A 193 6.72 3.92 19.79
CA ILE A 193 6.87 3.70 21.24
C ILE A 193 8.31 3.96 21.67
N LEU A 194 9.29 3.40 20.94
CA LEU A 194 10.71 3.59 21.25
C LEU A 194 11.13 5.06 21.17
N LEU A 195 10.73 5.78 20.10
CA LEU A 195 10.99 7.20 19.94
C LEU A 195 10.31 8.04 21.03
N THR A 196 9.09 7.68 21.43
CA THR A 196 8.36 8.38 22.49
C THR A 196 9.03 8.21 23.85
N ILE A 197 9.46 6.98 24.19
CA ILE A 197 10.20 6.70 25.42
C ILE A 197 11.54 7.44 25.41
N ALA A 198 12.30 7.35 24.31
CA ALA A 198 13.58 8.05 24.19
C ALA A 198 13.42 9.57 24.32
N GLY A 199 12.38 10.13 23.69
CA GLY A 199 12.01 11.54 23.82
C GLY A 199 11.67 11.90 25.26
N PHE A 200 10.85 11.08 25.94
CA PHE A 200 10.49 11.29 27.34
C PHE A 200 11.71 11.30 28.27
N LEU A 201 12.62 10.34 28.10
CA LEU A 201 13.80 10.21 28.96
C LEU A 201 14.80 11.37 28.79
N THR A 202 14.84 11.99 27.62
CA THR A 202 15.84 13.02 27.28
C THR A 202 15.31 14.45 27.43
N GLY A 203 14.05 14.70 27.06
CA GLY A 203 13.44 16.04 27.07
C GLY A 203 12.03 16.08 27.67
N GLY A 204 11.64 15.04 28.43
CA GLY A 204 10.37 14.98 29.14
C GLY A 204 9.16 14.90 28.22
N LEU A 205 8.01 15.35 28.73
CA LEU A 205 6.73 15.24 28.04
C LEU A 205 6.71 15.97 26.69
N VAL A 206 7.40 17.10 26.57
CA VAL A 206 7.43 17.89 25.33
C VAL A 206 8.10 17.11 24.19
N SER A 207 9.25 16.50 24.47
CA SER A 207 9.96 15.66 23.49
C SER A 207 9.22 14.36 23.18
N ALA A 208 8.54 13.77 24.16
CA ALA A 208 7.65 12.63 23.93
C ALA A 208 6.49 12.98 22.97
N LEU A 209 5.83 14.13 23.21
CA LEU A 209 4.77 14.63 22.34
C LEU A 209 5.29 14.96 20.94
N ALA A 210 6.47 15.56 20.82
CA ALA A 210 7.10 15.84 19.53
C ALA A 210 7.36 14.55 18.72
N ALA A 211 7.83 13.49 19.38
CA ALA A 211 8.02 12.18 18.74
C ALA A 211 6.69 11.59 18.23
N VAL A 212 5.65 11.59 19.05
CA VAL A 212 4.30 11.14 18.65
C VAL A 212 3.78 11.98 17.48
N THR A 213 3.91 13.31 17.54
CA THR A 213 3.48 14.21 16.47
C THR A 213 4.23 13.94 15.17
N ALA A 214 5.55 13.73 15.20
CA ALA A 214 6.33 13.44 13.99
C ALA A 214 5.92 12.11 13.35
N VAL A 215 5.64 11.08 14.15
CA VAL A 215 5.15 9.79 13.62
C VAL A 215 3.75 9.93 13.02
N LEU A 216 2.81 10.53 13.76
CA LEU A 216 1.45 10.75 13.26
C LEU A 216 1.42 11.68 12.03
N ALA A 217 2.37 12.61 11.93
CA ALA A 217 2.54 13.43 10.75
C ALA A 217 2.87 12.58 9.52
N GLY A 218 3.84 11.68 9.64
CA GLY A 218 4.24 10.78 8.55
C GLY A 218 3.17 9.75 8.20
N VAL A 219 2.53 9.15 9.21
CA VAL A 219 1.61 8.01 9.02
C VAL A 219 0.18 8.44 8.71
N VAL A 220 -0.31 9.52 9.32
CA VAL A 220 -1.72 9.94 9.25
C VAL A 220 -1.88 11.21 8.41
N LEU A 221 -1.18 12.29 8.76
CA LEU A 221 -1.39 13.58 8.10
C LEU A 221 -0.85 13.60 6.68
N PHE A 222 0.32 12.99 6.44
CA PHE A 222 0.96 12.97 5.13
C PHE A 222 0.07 12.40 4.02
N PRO A 223 -0.50 11.17 4.12
CA PRO A 223 -1.36 10.65 3.06
C PRO A 223 -2.63 11.49 2.86
N VAL A 224 -3.19 12.10 3.91
CA VAL A 224 -4.35 13.00 3.81
C VAL A 224 -4.00 14.27 3.04
N LEU A 225 -2.86 14.89 3.38
CA LEU A 225 -2.41 16.18 2.84
C LEU A 225 -1.58 16.05 1.55
N LEU A 226 -1.28 14.83 1.10
CA LEU A 226 -0.35 14.54 0.00
C LEU A 226 -0.46 15.45 -1.25
N PRO A 227 -1.66 15.79 -1.78
CA PRO A 227 -1.76 16.67 -2.94
C PRO A 227 -1.48 18.15 -2.64
N TYR A 228 -1.67 18.55 -1.39
CA TYR A 228 -1.56 19.93 -0.94
C TYR A 228 -0.15 20.26 -0.42
N LEU A 229 0.64 19.24 -0.07
CA LEU A 229 2.02 19.43 0.37
C LEU A 229 2.88 19.99 -0.79
N PRO A 230 3.69 21.02 -0.51
CA PRO A 230 4.54 21.64 -1.53
C PRO A 230 5.64 20.68 -1.95
N THR A 231 6.20 20.90 -3.14
CA THR A 231 7.24 20.07 -3.81
C THR A 231 6.72 18.81 -4.51
N LYS A 232 7.61 18.16 -5.27
CA LYS A 232 7.31 16.98 -6.09
C LYS A 232 7.51 15.66 -5.34
N ASP A 233 8.61 15.56 -4.59
CA ASP A 233 9.12 14.30 -4.03
C ASP A 233 8.51 14.04 -2.63
N TYR A 234 8.37 12.78 -2.25
CA TYR A 234 7.71 12.40 -0.98
C TYR A 234 8.55 12.82 0.24
N SER A 235 9.86 12.70 0.11
CA SER A 235 10.88 13.06 1.07
C SER A 235 10.84 14.54 1.36
N THR A 236 10.79 15.40 0.33
CA THR A 236 10.74 16.85 0.52
C THR A 236 9.39 17.31 1.07
N LYS A 237 8.28 16.69 0.63
CA LYS A 237 6.96 16.89 1.23
C LYS A 237 6.94 16.53 2.71
N GLY A 238 7.54 15.40 3.09
CA GLY A 238 7.61 14.94 4.47
C GLY A 238 8.55 15.80 5.33
N LEU A 239 9.70 16.22 4.79
CA LEU A 239 10.60 17.17 5.45
C LEU A 239 9.87 18.50 5.73
N PHE A 240 9.17 19.01 4.73
CA PHE A 240 8.38 20.24 4.88
C PHE A 240 7.29 20.09 5.94
N LEU A 241 6.50 19.01 5.88
CA LEU A 241 5.43 18.77 6.85
C LEU A 241 5.98 18.63 8.28
N GLY A 242 7.05 17.86 8.46
CA GLY A 242 7.69 17.71 9.77
C GLY A 242 8.31 19.01 10.28
N LEU A 243 8.84 19.86 9.40
CA LEU A 243 9.37 21.17 9.77
C LEU A 243 8.26 22.11 10.25
N VAL A 244 7.16 22.19 9.51
CA VAL A 244 5.99 22.98 9.90
C VAL A 244 5.47 22.56 11.27
N LEU A 245 5.40 21.25 11.52
CA LEU A 245 4.93 20.71 12.80
C LEU A 245 5.95 20.81 13.94
N ALA A 246 7.23 21.06 13.65
CA ALA A 246 8.25 21.34 14.66
C ALA A 246 8.19 22.77 15.19
N LEU A 247 7.68 23.73 14.40
CA LEU A 247 7.64 25.15 14.78
C LEU A 247 6.87 25.41 16.09
N PRO A 248 5.70 24.80 16.36
CA PRO A 248 5.01 24.99 17.65
C PRO A 248 5.82 24.52 18.85
N PHE A 249 6.60 23.42 18.73
CA PHE A 249 7.46 22.92 19.81
C PHE A 249 8.64 23.83 20.06
N ALA A 250 9.28 24.32 18.99
CA ALA A 250 10.34 25.32 19.09
C ALA A 250 9.82 26.64 19.70
N GLY A 251 8.64 27.10 19.26
CA GLY A 251 7.98 28.30 19.80
C GLY A 251 7.61 28.16 21.28
N TYR A 252 7.04 27.02 21.68
CA TYR A 252 6.76 26.71 23.08
C TYR A 252 8.03 26.75 23.95
N THR A 253 9.11 26.16 23.45
CA THR A 253 10.41 26.14 24.14
C THR A 253 10.97 27.55 24.33
N TYR A 254 10.87 28.39 23.29
CA TYR A 254 11.29 29.80 23.34
C TYR A 254 10.47 30.61 24.36
N LEU A 255 9.14 30.51 24.30
CA LEU A 255 8.23 31.26 25.17
C LEU A 255 8.36 30.84 26.65
N SER A 256 8.59 29.56 26.90
CA SER A 256 8.73 29.03 28.27
C SER A 256 10.07 29.38 28.92
N ASN A 257 11.08 29.76 28.12
CA ASN A 257 12.44 30.02 28.58
C ASN A 257 12.94 31.39 28.10
N SER A 258 12.11 32.43 28.21
CA SER A 258 12.45 33.80 27.85
C SER A 258 13.08 34.56 29.04
N PRO A 259 14.24 35.24 28.85
CA PRO A 259 14.98 35.42 27.60
C PRO A 259 15.73 34.16 27.16
N ALA A 260 15.76 33.90 25.85
CA ALA A 260 16.34 32.69 25.31
C ALA A 260 17.85 32.61 25.55
N THR A 261 18.29 31.52 26.15
CA THR A 261 19.72 31.20 26.32
C THR A 261 20.22 30.35 25.14
N VAL A 262 21.54 30.13 25.07
CA VAL A 262 22.13 29.19 24.10
C VAL A 262 21.49 27.80 24.22
N TRP A 263 21.17 27.35 25.44
CA TRP A 263 20.52 26.06 25.69
C TRP A 263 19.09 26.01 25.19
N THR A 264 18.33 27.12 25.32
CA THR A 264 17.00 27.25 24.72
C THR A 264 17.07 27.08 23.21
N VAL A 265 18.03 27.73 22.55
CA VAL A 265 18.23 27.62 21.10
C VAL A 265 18.61 26.20 20.69
N LEU A 266 19.52 25.55 21.42
CA LEU A 266 19.90 24.16 21.16
C LEU A 266 18.70 23.22 21.29
N TRP A 267 17.84 23.38 22.31
CA TRP A 267 16.61 22.61 22.43
C TRP A 267 15.65 22.83 21.25
N MET A 268 15.45 24.07 20.81
CA MET A 268 14.63 24.36 19.63
C MET A 268 15.16 23.65 18.38
N LEU A 269 16.48 23.65 18.19
CA LEU A 269 17.13 22.97 17.08
C LEU A 269 16.91 21.45 17.09
N THR A 270 16.77 20.81 18.26
CA THR A 270 16.46 19.37 18.32
C THR A 270 15.15 19.05 17.59
N PHE A 271 14.07 19.80 17.85
CA PHE A 271 12.79 19.60 17.18
C PHE A 271 12.89 19.85 15.67
N LEU A 272 13.57 20.93 15.28
CA LEU A 272 13.75 21.32 13.88
C LEU A 272 14.65 20.35 13.09
N LEU A 273 15.51 19.58 13.76
CA LEU A 273 16.41 18.63 13.11
C LEU A 273 15.92 17.18 13.18
N ILE A 274 15.08 16.82 14.16
CA ILE A 274 14.62 15.43 14.36
C ILE A 274 13.23 15.18 13.76
N MET A 275 12.27 16.09 13.94
CA MET A 275 10.90 15.86 13.45
C MET A 275 10.81 15.78 11.91
N PRO A 276 11.49 16.64 11.13
CA PRO A 276 11.48 16.54 9.67
C PRO A 276 11.97 15.18 9.13
N PRO A 277 13.15 14.66 9.49
CA PRO A 277 13.61 13.39 8.93
C PRO A 277 12.76 12.20 9.38
N ILE A 278 12.19 12.19 10.59
CA ILE A 278 11.24 11.14 11.00
C ILE A 278 10.01 11.15 10.08
N THR A 279 9.40 12.33 9.92
CA THR A 279 8.20 12.51 9.07
C THR A 279 8.50 12.14 7.62
N ALA A 280 9.66 12.55 7.09
CA ALA A 280 10.11 12.28 5.73
C ALA A 280 10.47 10.82 5.48
N TYR A 281 11.07 10.15 6.46
CA TYR A 281 11.36 8.74 6.35
C TYR A 281 10.08 7.91 6.32
N LEU A 282 9.11 8.22 7.19
CA LEU A 282 7.82 7.55 7.20
C LEU A 282 6.99 7.85 5.94
N SER A 283 7.13 9.05 5.36
CA SER A 283 6.43 9.37 4.11
C SER A 283 6.87 8.51 2.92
N LEU A 284 8.10 7.98 2.95
CA LEU A 284 8.61 7.08 1.90
C LEU A 284 7.82 5.77 1.81
N ASN A 285 7.15 5.31 2.88
CA ASN A 285 6.28 4.13 2.83
C ASN A 285 5.14 4.28 1.81
N PHE A 286 4.70 5.52 1.56
CA PHE A 286 3.63 5.80 0.59
C PHE A 286 4.09 5.79 -0.87
N THR A 287 5.40 5.74 -1.14
CA THR A 287 5.91 5.68 -2.51
C THR A 287 5.51 4.39 -3.24
N GLY A 288 5.29 3.30 -2.50
CA GLY A 288 4.87 2.00 -3.03
C GLY A 288 3.36 1.74 -3.02
N SER A 289 2.56 2.63 -2.45
CA SER A 289 1.11 2.48 -2.27
C SER A 289 0.30 3.59 -2.95
N THR A 290 0.95 4.43 -3.74
CA THR A 290 0.36 5.56 -4.45
C THR A 290 0.68 5.51 -5.95
N PRO A 291 -0.14 6.12 -6.83
CA PRO A 291 0.06 6.07 -8.27
C PRO A 291 1.00 7.14 -8.82
N TYR A 292 1.70 7.92 -7.97
CA TYR A 292 2.44 9.10 -8.43
C TYR A 292 3.89 8.79 -8.85
N PRO A 293 4.74 8.18 -8.00
CA PRO A 293 6.13 8.03 -8.34
C PRO A 293 6.38 6.74 -9.15
N SER A 294 7.35 6.78 -10.07
CA SER A 294 7.86 5.57 -10.73
C SER A 294 8.94 4.92 -9.87
N ARG A 295 9.19 3.62 -10.04
CA ARG A 295 10.26 2.89 -9.33
C ARG A 295 11.63 3.57 -9.45
N THR A 296 11.95 4.10 -10.63
CA THR A 296 13.21 4.85 -10.88
C THR A 296 13.23 6.19 -10.16
N GLY A 297 12.09 6.89 -10.11
CA GLY A 297 11.91 8.12 -9.34
C GLY A 297 12.11 7.90 -7.85
N VAL A 298 11.46 6.89 -7.27
CA VAL A 298 11.62 6.51 -5.86
C VAL A 298 13.07 6.18 -5.54
N ARG A 299 13.75 5.40 -6.39
CA ARG A 299 15.16 5.08 -6.20
C ARG A 299 16.01 6.36 -6.14
N LYS A 300 15.83 7.28 -7.09
CA LYS A 300 16.56 8.56 -7.12
C LYS A 300 16.30 9.39 -5.85
N GLU A 301 15.06 9.40 -5.39
CA GLU A 301 14.64 10.12 -4.20
C GLU A 301 15.34 9.58 -2.94
N ILE A 302 15.31 8.26 -2.73
CA ILE A 302 15.96 7.58 -1.61
C ILE A 302 17.46 7.92 -1.55
N TYR A 303 18.19 7.74 -2.65
CA TYR A 303 19.63 8.01 -2.67
C TYR A 303 19.98 9.48 -2.45
N ARG A 304 19.09 10.40 -2.82
CA ARG A 304 19.30 11.84 -2.64
C ARG A 304 19.02 12.29 -1.21
N TYR A 305 17.93 11.83 -0.62
CA TYR A 305 17.39 12.43 0.61
C TYR A 305 17.68 11.63 1.88
N ILE A 306 17.85 10.31 1.83
CA ILE A 306 18.19 9.53 3.04
C ILE A 306 19.48 10.03 3.71
N PRO A 307 20.59 10.33 2.99
CA PRO A 307 21.78 10.87 3.64
C PRO A 307 21.51 12.19 4.37
N VAL A 308 20.71 13.08 3.77
CA VAL A 308 20.31 14.35 4.38
C VAL A 308 19.49 14.11 5.64
N MET A 309 18.49 13.21 5.56
CA MET A 309 17.67 12.84 6.72
C MET A 309 18.52 12.28 7.86
N ALA A 310 19.48 11.40 7.54
CA ALA A 310 20.37 10.78 8.52
C ALA A 310 21.29 11.82 9.19
N VAL A 311 21.85 12.76 8.43
CA VAL A 311 22.68 13.84 8.99
C VAL A 311 21.85 14.75 9.90
N MET A 312 20.65 15.15 9.46
CA MET A 312 19.74 15.97 10.28
C MET A 312 19.38 15.26 11.60
N ALA A 313 18.91 14.02 11.51
CA ALA A 313 18.55 13.23 12.69
C ALA A 313 19.75 12.99 13.61
N GLY A 314 20.93 12.71 13.04
CA GLY A 314 22.17 12.50 13.79
C GLY A 314 22.63 13.73 14.57
N ILE A 315 22.67 14.90 13.92
CA ILE A 315 23.02 16.17 14.58
C ILE A 315 21.98 16.51 15.64
N GLY A 316 20.69 16.41 15.32
CA GLY A 316 19.62 16.70 16.27
C GLY A 316 19.69 15.80 17.51
N THR A 317 19.92 14.49 17.32
CA THR A 317 20.07 13.52 18.42
C THR A 317 21.30 13.82 19.27
N LEU A 318 22.43 14.17 18.65
CA LEU A 318 23.65 14.53 19.37
C LEU A 318 23.42 15.76 20.26
N ILE A 319 22.75 16.79 19.73
CA ILE A 319 22.38 17.98 20.50
C ILE A 319 21.47 17.59 21.66
N GLN A 320 20.41 16.82 21.40
CA GLN A 320 19.45 16.39 22.41
C GLN A 320 20.10 15.63 23.56
N LEU A 321 20.97 14.67 23.24
CA LEU A 321 21.69 13.89 24.25
C LEU A 321 22.68 14.75 25.05
N THR A 322 23.37 15.67 24.39
CA THR A 322 24.32 16.57 25.05
C THR A 322 23.59 17.47 26.05
N VAL A 323 22.51 18.12 25.62
CA VAL A 323 21.75 19.02 26.50
C VAL A 323 21.05 18.24 27.61
N ALA A 324 20.50 17.06 27.33
CA ALA A 324 19.92 16.19 28.35
C ALA A 324 20.95 15.75 29.41
N ALA A 325 22.17 15.38 28.98
CA ALA A 325 23.24 14.98 29.90
C ALA A 325 23.69 16.16 30.78
N LEU A 326 23.83 17.35 30.22
CA LEU A 326 24.22 18.55 30.98
C LEU A 326 23.14 18.97 31.99
N ASN A 327 21.86 18.92 31.61
CA ASN A 327 20.73 19.11 32.52
C ASN A 327 20.74 18.08 33.66
N PHE A 328 20.98 16.79 33.34
CA PHE A 328 21.03 15.73 34.34
C PHE A 328 22.17 15.91 35.35
N LEU A 329 23.34 16.35 34.86
CA LEU A 329 24.51 16.68 35.68
C LEU A 329 24.37 18.01 36.43
N LYS A 330 23.25 18.74 36.26
CA LYS A 330 23.00 20.08 36.84
C LYS A 330 24.10 21.10 36.50
N VAL A 331 24.73 20.94 35.33
CA VAL A 331 25.70 21.92 34.80
C VAL A 331 24.96 23.14 34.28
N ILE A 332 23.73 22.94 33.83
CA ILE A 332 22.80 23.93 33.28
C ILE A 332 21.41 23.68 33.85
#